data_AF-A0A699YIU2-F1
#
_entry.id   AF-A0A699YIU2-F1
#
_cell.length_a   1.000
_cell.length_b   1.000
_cell.length_c   1.000
_cell.angle_alpha   90.00
_cell.angle_beta   90.00
_cell.angle_gamma   90.00
#
_symmetry.space_group_name_H-M   'P 1'
#
loop_
_entity.id
_entity.type
_entity.pdbx_description
1 polymer ?
#
loop_
_entity_poly.entity_id
_entity_poly.type
_entity_poly.pdbx_seq_one_letter_code
_entity_poly.pdbx_strand_id
1 'polypeptide(L)' 'MEMHGDKGVVGEQRLDNKANNFERNMKDVFKIRSTNIGHVRKVVMRHDDSGAFSDWHLQQVEVFSAATNKTYT' A
#
# COMPACT_ATOMS: atom_id res chain seq x y z
N MET A 1 0.27 3.53 -4.77
CA MET A 1 -0.44 3.51 -3.47
C MET A 1 -0.29 4.85 -2.79
N GLU A 2 -1.39 5.41 -2.30
CA GLU A 2 -1.42 6.68 -1.58
C GLU A 2 -2.08 6.47 -0.20
N MET A 3 -1.61 7.17 0.84
CA MET A 3 -2.18 7.08 2.19
C MET A 3 -2.55 8.46 2.73
N HIS A 4 -3.76 8.58 3.26
CA HIS A 4 -4.22 9.79 3.94
C HIS A 4 -4.39 9.51 5.43
N GLY A 5 -3.87 10.41 6.25
CA GLY A 5 -4.09 10.41 7.68
C GLY A 5 -4.42 11.80 8.21
N ASP A 6 -4.72 11.87 9.50
CA ASP A 6 -5.19 13.09 10.16
C ASP A 6 -4.20 14.26 10.11
N LYS A 7 -2.90 13.97 9.93
CA LYS A 7 -1.82 14.98 9.95
C LYS A 7 -1.16 15.19 8.60
N GLY A 8 -1.60 14.49 7.55
CA GLY A 8 -1.01 14.65 6.23
C GLY A 8 -1.28 13.48 5.29
N VAL A 9 -0.59 13.51 4.15
CA VAL A 9 -0.73 12.54 3.07
C VAL A 9 0.64 12.02 2.69
N VAL A 10 0.74 10.71 2.47
CA VAL A 10 1.84 10.10 1.74
C VAL A 10 1.38 10.01 0.29
N GLY A 11 1.99 10.83 -0.57
CA GLY A 11 1.69 10.83 -2.00
C GLY A 11 1.99 9.49 -2.67
N GLU A 12 1.63 9.36 -3.94
CA GLU A 12 1.69 8.08 -4.65
C GLU A 12 3.07 7.41 -4.58
N GLN A 13 3.08 6.17 -4.07
CA GLN A 13 4.22 5.27 -4.00
C GLN A 13 4.03 4.09 -4.94
N ARG A 14 5.05 3.82 -5.76
CA ARG A 14 5.14 2.56 -6.50
C ARG A 14 5.47 1.43 -5.54
N LEU A 15 4.67 0.37 -5.56
CA LEU A 15 4.86 -0.82 -4.74
C LEU A 15 5.58 -1.88 -5.56
N ASP A 16 6.91 -1.88 -5.47
CA ASP A 16 7.75 -2.73 -6.31
C ASP A 16 9.04 -3.10 -5.55
N ASN A 17 9.17 -4.35 -5.10
CA ASN A 17 10.35 -4.80 -4.35
C ASN A 17 10.85 -6.21 -4.68
N LYS A 18 10.07 -7.01 -5.40
CA LYS A 18 10.48 -8.30 -5.97
C LYS A 18 10.16 -8.34 -7.47
N ALA A 19 10.73 -9.31 -8.16
CA ALA A 19 10.45 -9.56 -9.58
C ALA A 19 8.99 -9.96 -9.86
N ASN A 20 8.29 -10.56 -8.89
CA ASN A 20 6.95 -11.13 -9.03
C ASN A 20 6.02 -10.67 -7.88
N ASN A 21 5.82 -9.36 -7.76
CA ASN A 21 4.82 -8.82 -6.82
C ASN A 21 3.40 -9.12 -7.33
N PHE A 22 2.44 -9.21 -6.42
CA PHE A 22 0.99 -9.31 -6.70
C PHE A 22 0.55 -10.61 -7.39
N GLU A 23 1.35 -11.67 -7.27
CA GLU A 23 0.96 -12.99 -7.73
C GLU A 23 -0.29 -13.51 -7.01
N ARG A 24 -1.09 -14.30 -7.72
CA ARG A 24 -2.32 -14.89 -7.18
C ARG A 24 -2.02 -15.67 -5.90
N ASN A 25 -2.86 -15.48 -4.88
CA ASN A 25 -2.75 -16.13 -3.57
C ASN A 25 -1.47 -15.80 -2.79
N MET A 26 -0.74 -14.74 -3.18
CA MET A 26 0.47 -14.31 -2.48
C MET A 26 0.23 -13.05 -1.64
N LYS A 27 1.05 -12.90 -0.60
CA LYS A 27 1.14 -11.69 0.22
C LYS A 27 2.49 -11.02 -0.02
N ASP A 28 2.44 -9.74 -0.41
CA ASP A 28 3.62 -8.90 -0.50
C ASP A 28 3.64 -7.84 0.59
N VAL A 29 4.84 -7.50 1.05
CA VAL A 29 5.07 -6.56 2.14
C VAL A 29 6.02 -5.47 1.66
N PHE A 30 5.58 -4.22 1.77
CA PHE A 30 6.33 -3.05 1.35
C PHE A 30 6.65 -2.16 2.55
N LYS A 31 7.86 -1.60 2.58
CA LYS A 31 8.26 -0.61 3.59
C LYS A 31 8.32 0.76 2.95
N ILE A 32 7.39 1.63 3.34
CA ILE A 32 7.31 3.00 2.83
C ILE A 32 7.92 3.96 3.85
N ARG A 33 8.91 4.75 3.43
CA ARG A 33 9.46 5.83 4.24
C ARG A 33 8.60 7.07 4.03
N SER A 34 8.07 7.62 5.12
CA SER A 34 7.23 8.82 5.08
C SER A 34 7.30 9.59 6.39
N THR A 35 6.81 10.83 6.37
CA THR A 35 6.54 11.62 7.59
C THR A 35 5.34 11.05 8.34
N ASN A 36 5.25 11.36 9.64
CA ASN A 36 4.11 10.92 10.45
C ASN A 36 2.79 11.57 9.98
N ILE A 37 1.91 10.78 9.37
CA ILE A 37 0.58 11.20 8.91
C ILE A 37 -0.52 11.08 9.97
N GLY A 38 -0.19 10.69 11.21
CA GLY A 38 -1.17 10.45 12.27
C GLY A 38 -1.92 9.13 12.09
N HIS A 39 -3.21 9.10 12.42
CA HIS A 39 -4.04 7.93 12.20
C HIS A 39 -4.37 7.78 10.72
N VAL A 40 -4.18 6.58 10.17
CA VAL A 40 -4.52 6.28 8.78
C VAL A 40 -6.04 6.26 8.65
N ARG A 41 -6.56 6.99 7.68
CA ARG A 41 -8.00 7.11 7.40
C ARG A 41 -8.40 6.52 6.07
N LYS A 42 -7.50 6.57 5.09
CA LYS A 42 -7.76 6.12 3.72
C LYS A 42 -6.48 5.60 3.10
N VAL A 43 -6.60 4.50 2.36
CA VAL A 43 -5.57 3.97 1.48
C VAL A 43 -6.15 3.91 0.08
N VAL A 44 -5.39 4.39 -0.90
CA VAL A 44 -5.78 4.32 -2.31
C VAL A 44 -4.80 3.40 -3.04
N MET A 45 -5.34 2.33 -3.61
CA MET A 45 -4.61 1.41 -4.47
C MET A 45 -4.93 1.77 -5.92
N ARG A 46 -3.89 1.88 -6.73
CA ARG A 46 -3.98 2.15 -8.16
C ARG A 46 -3.22 1.06 -8.89
N HIS A 47 -3.75 0.69 -10.04
CA HIS A 47 -3.13 -0.19 -11.02
C HIS A 47 -3.08 0.55 -12.37
N ASP A 48 -2.08 0.26 -13.19
CA ASP A 48 -1.88 0.93 -14.49
C ASP A 48 -2.20 0.03 -15.70
N ASP A 49 -2.71 -1.17 -15.45
CA ASP A 49 -3.10 -2.18 -16.44
C ASP A 49 -1.96 -2.62 -17.36
N SER A 50 -0.70 -2.39 -16.96
CA SER A 50 0.46 -2.70 -17.78
C SER A 50 0.82 -4.19 -17.81
N GLY A 51 1.09 -4.72 -19.01
CA GLY A 51 1.53 -6.11 -19.22
C GLY A 51 0.39 -7.09 -19.56
N ALA A 52 0.77 -8.33 -19.88
CA ALA A 52 -0.18 -9.41 -20.12
C ALA A 52 -0.68 -9.99 -18.79
N PHE A 53 -1.99 -10.26 -18.69
CA PHE A 53 -2.62 -10.76 -17.45
C PHE A 53 -2.40 -9.84 -16.24
N SER A 54 -2.39 -8.52 -16.49
CA SER A 54 -2.15 -7.49 -15.47
C SER A 54 -3.30 -7.34 -14.47
N ASP A 55 -4.49 -7.88 -14.78
CA ASP A 55 -5.62 -7.90 -13.86
C ASP A 55 -5.30 -8.66 -12.58
N TRP A 56 -5.67 -8.05 -11.46
CA TRP A 56 -5.49 -8.59 -10.11
C TRP A 56 -6.75 -8.36 -9.30
N HIS A 57 -7.09 -9.33 -8.47
CA HIS A 57 -8.17 -9.21 -7.50
C HIS A 57 -7.56 -9.03 -6.10
N LEU A 58 -7.57 -7.80 -5.62
CA LEU A 58 -7.02 -7.46 -4.31
C LEU A 58 -7.98 -7.92 -3.20
N GLN A 59 -7.54 -8.89 -2.40
CA GLN A 59 -8.34 -9.43 -1.29
C GLN A 59 -8.35 -8.50 -0.07
N GLN A 60 -7.19 -8.00 0.35
CA GLN A 60 -7.05 -7.20 1.56
C GLN A 60 -5.77 -6.36 1.51
N VAL A 61 -5.79 -5.21 2.19
CA VAL A 61 -4.60 -4.41 2.51
C VAL A 61 -4.45 -4.32 4.03
N GLU A 62 -3.24 -4.48 4.54
CA GLU A 62 -2.92 -4.26 5.94
C GLU A 62 -1.81 -3.19 6.03
N VAL A 63 -2.04 -2.16 6.84
CA VAL A 63 -1.08 -1.07 7.05
C VAL A 63 -0.65 -1.05 8.51
N PHE A 64 0.65 -1.21 8.75
CA PHE A 64 1.26 -0.98 10.06
C PHE A 64 1.93 0.40 10.11
N SER A 65 1.45 1.26 11.02
CA SER A 65 2.07 2.55 11.30
C SER A 65 3.06 2.45 12.45
N ALA A 66 4.35 2.55 12.15
CA ALA A 66 5.40 2.61 13.17
C ALA A 66 5.28 3.85 14.07
N ALA A 67 4.72 4.96 13.57
CA ALA A 67 4.58 6.19 14.33
C ALA A 67 3.49 6.12 15.42
N THR A 68 2.43 5.33 15.19
CA THR A 68 1.32 5.18 16.16
C THR A 68 1.27 3.78 16.78
N ASN A 69 2.14 2.86 16.37
CA ASN A 69 2.13 1.43 16.71
C ASN A 69 0.73 0.79 16.54
N LYS A 70 0.07 1.10 15.41
CA LYS A 70 -1.28 0.59 15.09
C LYS A 70 -1.30 -0.10 13.73
N THR A 71 -2.13 -1.12 13.63
CA THR A 71 -2.45 -1.82 12.39
C THR A 71 -3.85 -1.46 11.92
N TYR A 72 -4.00 -1.24 10.62
CA TYR A 72 -5.26 -0.93 9.93
C TYR A 72 -5.49 -2.01 8.86
N THR A 73 -6.72 -2.47 8.71
CA THR A 73 -7.14 -3.52 7.77
C THR A 73 -8.36 -3.09 6.99
#